data_AF-A0A7V9C493-F1
#
_entry.id   AF-A0A7V9C493-F1
#
_cell.length_a   1.000
_cell.length_b   1.000
_cell.length_c   1.000
_cell.angle_alpha   90.00
_cell.angle_beta   90.00
_cell.angle_gamma   90.00
#
_symmetry.space_group_name_H-M   'P 1'
#
loop_
_entity.id
_entity.type
_entity.pdbx_description
1 polymer ?
#
loop_
_entity_poly.entity_id
_entity_poly.type
_entity_poly.pdbx_seq_one_letter_code
_entity_poly.pdbx_strand_id
1 'polypeptide(L)'
;MFSDNFRRGEGKGNSKKSSKAVSKMADLGWKAFQAVNKSLPESEAITPKWAAEPLLKSYERTAPPLGFPRETDSLCPTCVKQVREGVINKSIPLEILMNSHPGEIKAQIVEENGQVVMKKTCPTHGEFVDVMATDPKFLERIESLFYGRDFKAAEDKHVHHHGTSDIKFGRGAVLTVDLTNRCNMMCNPCFMDANQVGYVHEPTFEDTRAILDRAISFKPRRQIIILFSGGEPTIAPHFLESVAYAKKIGFYRILAATNGIRYAEDIEFCKAAKEAGQHGVYLQFDGVSEQKNKHRGVGNLFDVKLKAIENLA
;
A
#
# COMPACT_ATOMS: atom_id res chain seq x y z
N MET A 1 6.18 -14.30 -19.56
CA MET A 1 6.25 -13.63 -20.88
C MET A 1 5.12 -14.02 -21.83
N PHE A 2 4.62 -15.27 -21.86
CA PHE A 2 3.60 -15.70 -22.83
C PHE A 2 2.16 -15.20 -22.58
N SER A 3 1.78 -14.90 -21.33
CA SER A 3 0.40 -14.47 -21.02
C SER A 3 0.14 -12.97 -21.32
N ASP A 4 1.16 -12.12 -21.27
CA ASP A 4 0.99 -10.67 -21.38
C ASP A 4 0.83 -10.22 -22.85
N ASN A 5 1.54 -10.88 -23.79
CA ASN A 5 1.39 -10.65 -25.23
C ASN A 5 0.00 -11.03 -25.76
N PHE A 6 -0.67 -12.00 -25.12
CA PHE A 6 -2.01 -12.43 -25.48
C PHE A 6 -3.08 -11.40 -25.10
N ARG A 7 -2.86 -10.63 -24.03
CA ARG A 7 -3.75 -9.56 -23.56
C ARG A 7 -3.54 -8.24 -24.29
N ARG A 8 -2.28 -7.89 -24.59
CA ARG A 8 -1.91 -6.66 -25.31
C ARG A 8 -2.14 -6.76 -26.83
N GLY A 9 -2.40 -7.96 -27.32
CA GLY A 9 -2.70 -8.20 -28.72
C GLY A 9 -1.53 -7.90 -29.64
N GLU A 10 -0.27 -7.97 -29.21
CA GLU A 10 0.91 -7.54 -29.98
C GLU A 10 1.38 -8.53 -31.07
N GLY A 11 0.61 -9.59 -31.34
CA GLY A 11 0.96 -10.57 -32.39
C GLY A 11 0.73 -10.08 -33.82
N LYS A 12 1.63 -10.41 -34.76
CA LYS A 12 1.49 -10.09 -36.19
C LYS A 12 0.25 -10.77 -36.81
N GLY A 13 -0.48 -10.00 -37.63
CA GLY A 13 -1.42 -10.42 -38.71
C GLY A 13 -2.52 -11.44 -38.41
N ASN A 14 -2.14 -12.71 -38.22
CA ASN A 14 -3.06 -13.84 -38.00
C ASN A 14 -3.23 -14.21 -36.51
N SER A 15 -2.21 -13.98 -35.69
CA SER A 15 -2.24 -14.23 -34.24
C SER A 15 -3.31 -13.36 -33.54
N LYS A 16 -3.45 -12.10 -33.95
CA LYS A 16 -4.46 -11.16 -33.42
C LYS A 16 -5.89 -11.64 -33.65
N LYS A 17 -6.21 -12.14 -34.84
CA LYS A 17 -7.56 -12.63 -35.19
C LYS A 17 -7.89 -13.92 -34.42
N SER A 18 -6.93 -14.85 -34.34
CA SER A 18 -7.05 -16.08 -33.56
C SER A 18 -7.23 -15.80 -32.07
N SER A 19 -6.41 -14.90 -31.48
CA SER A 19 -6.51 -14.50 -30.08
C SER A 19 -7.86 -13.83 -29.77
N LYS A 20 -8.35 -12.93 -30.64
CA LYS A 20 -9.68 -12.34 -30.51
C LYS A 20 -10.80 -13.40 -30.59
N ALA A 21 -10.69 -14.37 -31.49
CA ALA A 21 -11.66 -15.45 -31.60
C ALA A 21 -11.69 -16.33 -30.34
N VAL A 22 -10.52 -16.74 -29.84
CA VAL A 22 -10.39 -17.51 -28.59
C VAL A 22 -10.94 -16.73 -27.40
N SER A 23 -10.60 -15.44 -27.27
CA SER A 23 -11.13 -14.59 -26.19
C SER A 23 -12.65 -14.45 -26.26
N LYS A 24 -13.24 -14.31 -27.46
CA LYS A 24 -14.69 -14.24 -27.62
C LYS A 24 -15.37 -15.56 -27.27
N MET A 25 -14.80 -16.70 -27.67
CA MET A 25 -15.34 -18.01 -27.31
C MET A 25 -15.26 -18.24 -25.79
N ALA A 26 -14.15 -17.84 -25.16
CA ALA A 26 -14.02 -17.91 -23.70
C ALA A 26 -15.04 -17.02 -22.98
N ASP A 27 -15.28 -15.79 -23.48
CA ASP A 27 -16.30 -14.89 -22.94
C ASP A 27 -17.72 -15.45 -23.10
N LEU A 28 -18.03 -16.05 -24.25
CA LEU A 28 -19.31 -16.75 -24.46
C LEU A 28 -19.46 -17.95 -23.52
N GLY A 29 -18.42 -18.77 -23.37
CA GLY A 29 -18.40 -19.89 -22.43
C GLY A 29 -18.60 -19.42 -20.99
N TRP A 30 -17.95 -18.33 -20.58
CA TRP A 30 -18.12 -17.73 -19.27
C TRP A 30 -19.55 -17.21 -19.05
N LYS A 31 -20.16 -16.56 -20.05
CA LYS A 31 -21.55 -16.10 -19.98
C LYS A 31 -22.53 -17.25 -19.86
N ALA A 32 -22.33 -18.33 -20.62
CA ALA A 32 -23.15 -19.54 -20.51
C ALA A 32 -23.02 -20.18 -19.12
N PHE A 33 -21.79 -20.32 -18.61
CA PHE A 33 -21.53 -20.79 -17.26
C PHE A 33 -22.23 -19.93 -16.20
N GLN A 34 -22.15 -18.61 -16.31
CA GLN A 34 -22.82 -17.68 -15.40
C GLN A 34 -24.35 -17.78 -15.47
N ALA A 35 -24.92 -18.01 -16.65
CA ALA A 35 -26.37 -18.21 -16.80
C ALA A 35 -26.82 -19.47 -16.03
N VAL A 36 -26.11 -20.59 -16.18
CA VAL A 36 -26.39 -21.82 -15.42
C VAL A 36 -26.20 -21.59 -13.92
N ASN A 37 -25.11 -20.95 -13.53
CA ASN A 37 -24.79 -20.69 -12.12
C ASN A 37 -25.86 -19.83 -11.43
N LYS A 38 -26.48 -18.88 -12.14
CA LYS A 38 -27.61 -18.07 -11.64
C LYS A 38 -28.92 -18.84 -11.51
N SER A 39 -29.06 -19.98 -12.19
CA SER A 39 -30.25 -20.83 -12.11
C SER A 39 -30.15 -21.88 -10.99
N LEU A 40 -28.98 -22.05 -10.38
CA LEU A 40 -28.80 -22.93 -9.23
C LEU A 40 -29.22 -22.21 -7.93
N PRO A 41 -29.73 -22.96 -6.92
CA PRO A 41 -30.01 -22.40 -5.61
C PRO A 41 -28.77 -21.77 -4.98
N GLU A 42 -28.95 -20.64 -4.30
CA GLU A 42 -27.84 -19.91 -3.69
C GLU A 42 -27.23 -20.72 -2.53
N SER A 43 -25.90 -20.86 -2.55
CA SER A 43 -25.17 -21.50 -1.46
C SER A 43 -24.88 -20.50 -0.34
N GLU A 44 -24.83 -20.99 0.90
CA GLU A 44 -24.35 -20.20 2.03
C GLU A 44 -22.93 -19.66 1.77
N ALA A 45 -22.66 -18.46 2.28
CA ALA A 45 -21.34 -17.85 2.23
C ALA A 45 -20.42 -18.50 3.26
N ILE A 46 -19.15 -18.70 2.87
CA ILE A 46 -18.13 -19.26 3.77
C ILE A 46 -17.73 -18.18 4.78
N THR A 47 -17.56 -18.57 6.05
CA THR A 47 -17.00 -17.73 7.13
C THR A 47 -15.62 -18.22 7.53
N PRO A 48 -14.53 -17.68 6.95
CA PRO A 48 -13.18 -18.06 7.32
C PRO A 48 -12.83 -17.62 8.74
N LYS A 49 -11.95 -18.35 9.43
CA LYS A 49 -11.48 -18.00 10.80
C LYS A 49 -10.84 -16.60 10.91
N TRP A 50 -10.30 -16.08 9.80
CA TRP A 50 -9.69 -14.76 9.74
C TRP A 50 -10.70 -13.63 9.53
N ALA A 51 -11.98 -13.92 9.27
CA ALA A 51 -13.04 -12.94 9.09
C ALA A 51 -13.97 -12.90 10.31
N ALA A 52 -14.61 -11.75 10.56
CA ALA A 52 -15.62 -11.61 11.60
C ALA A 52 -17.01 -12.10 11.15
N GLU A 53 -17.27 -12.04 9.83
CA GLU A 53 -18.56 -12.29 9.20
C GLU A 53 -18.35 -13.13 7.91
N PRO A 54 -19.41 -13.72 7.32
CA PRO A 54 -19.31 -14.43 6.06
C PRO A 54 -18.77 -13.57 4.91
N LEU A 55 -18.13 -14.20 3.91
CA LEU A 55 -17.66 -13.52 2.70
C LEU A 55 -18.83 -12.94 1.89
N LEU A 56 -18.78 -11.64 1.58
CA LEU A 56 -19.76 -11.01 0.68
C LEU A 56 -19.65 -11.59 -0.74
N LYS A 57 -20.80 -11.97 -1.30
CA LYS A 57 -20.98 -12.28 -2.71
C LYS A 57 -20.75 -11.02 -3.54
N SER A 58 -20.37 -11.16 -4.81
CA SER A 58 -19.99 -10.02 -5.66
C SER A 58 -21.09 -8.96 -5.80
N TYR A 59 -22.37 -9.34 -5.79
CA TYR A 59 -23.50 -8.42 -5.91
C TYR A 59 -23.89 -7.74 -4.59
N GLU A 60 -23.42 -8.24 -3.45
CA GLU A 60 -23.65 -7.63 -2.12
C GLU A 60 -22.61 -6.53 -1.83
N ARG A 61 -21.49 -6.54 -2.56
CA ARG A 61 -20.44 -5.56 -2.36
C ARG A 61 -20.87 -4.20 -2.85
N THR A 62 -20.74 -3.20 -1.97
CA THR A 62 -20.98 -1.81 -2.33
C THR A 62 -19.73 -1.17 -2.92
N ALA A 63 -19.91 -0.09 -3.69
CA ALA A 63 -18.83 0.75 -4.17
C ALA A 63 -19.00 2.18 -3.64
N PRO A 64 -17.91 2.94 -3.46
CA PRO A 64 -18.03 4.39 -3.36
C PRO A 64 -18.57 4.95 -4.69
N PRO A 65 -19.04 6.21 -4.71
CA PRO A 65 -19.26 6.92 -5.97
C PRO A 65 -17.97 6.92 -6.80
N LEU A 66 -18.04 6.41 -8.02
CA LEU A 66 -16.97 6.37 -9.01
C LEU A 66 -17.43 7.11 -10.28
N GLY A 67 -16.51 7.40 -11.19
CA GLY A 67 -16.73 8.21 -12.39
C GLY A 67 -16.65 9.71 -12.12
N PHE A 68 -16.53 10.50 -13.18
CA PHE A 68 -16.51 11.95 -13.11
C PHE A 68 -17.48 12.53 -14.17
N PRO A 69 -18.20 13.62 -13.87
CA PRO A 69 -18.08 14.45 -12.68
C PRO A 69 -18.67 13.82 -11.41
N ARG A 70 -18.07 14.08 -10.24
CA ARG A 70 -18.62 13.70 -8.93
C ARG A 70 -18.22 14.66 -7.83
N GLU A 71 -19.05 14.76 -6.79
CA GLU A 71 -18.69 15.41 -5.53
C GLU A 71 -18.12 14.39 -4.53
N THR A 72 -17.14 14.82 -3.74
CA THR A 72 -16.55 14.04 -2.65
C THR A 72 -16.14 14.94 -1.49
N ASP A 73 -15.77 14.32 -0.37
CA ASP A 73 -15.16 15.02 0.77
C ASP A 73 -13.64 15.09 0.56
N SER A 74 -13.05 16.21 0.95
CA SER A 74 -11.62 16.46 0.87
C SER A 74 -11.15 17.27 2.06
N LEU A 75 -9.85 17.49 2.14
CA LEU A 75 -9.22 18.28 3.20
C LEU A 75 -8.56 19.52 2.60
N CYS A 76 -8.76 20.66 3.26
CA CYS A 76 -8.02 21.87 2.99
C CYS A 76 -6.54 21.66 3.38
N PRO A 77 -5.60 21.78 2.42
CA PRO A 77 -4.18 21.49 2.66
C PRO A 77 -3.52 22.49 3.62
N THR A 78 -4.14 23.65 3.85
CA THR A 78 -3.65 24.67 4.78
C THR A 78 -4.24 24.47 6.18
N CYS A 79 -5.56 24.28 6.31
CA CYS A 79 -6.20 24.02 7.60
C CYS A 79 -5.57 22.81 8.31
N VAL A 80 -5.37 21.71 7.60
CA VAL A 80 -4.82 20.47 8.20
C VAL A 80 -3.41 20.68 8.71
N LYS A 81 -2.58 21.47 8.01
CA LYS A 81 -1.23 21.81 8.48
C LYS A 81 -1.26 22.64 9.75
N GLN A 82 -2.07 23.69 9.78
CA GLN A 82 -2.24 24.57 10.95
C GLN A 82 -2.70 23.78 12.18
N VAL A 83 -3.69 22.89 12.00
CA VAL A 83 -4.19 22.08 13.12
C VAL A 83 -3.14 21.08 13.57
N ARG A 84 -2.43 20.42 12.63
CA ARG A 84 -1.34 19.49 12.98
C ARG A 84 -0.23 20.20 13.75
N GLU A 85 0.19 21.39 13.33
CA GLU A 85 1.16 22.21 14.06
C GLU A 85 0.64 22.57 15.47
N GLY A 86 -0.64 22.92 15.57
CA GLY A 86 -1.31 23.18 16.85
C GLY A 86 -1.33 21.97 17.79
N VAL A 87 -1.48 20.75 17.25
CA VAL A 87 -1.38 19.52 18.06
C VAL A 87 0.07 19.26 18.50
N ILE A 88 1.03 19.41 17.58
CA ILE A 88 2.46 19.20 17.87
C ILE A 88 2.96 20.16 18.95
N ASN A 89 2.55 21.43 18.88
CA ASN A 89 2.92 22.46 19.85
C ASN A 89 2.03 22.47 21.11
N LYS A 90 1.08 21.52 21.22
CA LYS A 90 0.14 21.35 22.35
C LYS A 90 -0.84 22.52 22.57
N SER A 91 -1.06 23.39 21.57
CA SER A 91 -2.11 24.42 21.62
C SER A 91 -3.50 23.89 21.25
N ILE A 92 -3.58 22.77 20.54
CA ILE A 92 -4.82 22.10 20.14
C ILE A 92 -4.81 20.66 20.67
N PRO A 93 -5.85 20.21 21.39
CA PRO A 93 -5.98 18.81 21.80
C PRO A 93 -6.09 17.86 20.60
N LEU A 94 -5.49 16.67 20.68
CA LEU A 94 -5.50 15.68 19.59
C LEU A 94 -6.94 15.27 19.21
N GLU A 95 -7.84 15.27 20.17
CA GLU A 95 -9.25 14.89 20.03
C GLU A 95 -10.00 15.78 19.03
N ILE A 96 -9.52 17.02 18.79
CA ILE A 96 -10.08 17.93 17.78
C ILE A 96 -9.90 17.35 16.37
N LEU A 97 -8.76 16.72 16.07
CA LEU A 97 -8.54 16.06 14.78
C LEU A 97 -9.48 14.87 14.58
N MET A 98 -9.86 14.18 15.66
CA MET A 98 -10.70 12.99 15.61
C MET A 98 -12.19 13.33 15.51
N ASN A 99 -12.65 14.34 16.24
CA ASN A 99 -14.07 14.57 16.49
C ASN A 99 -14.66 15.82 15.79
N SER A 100 -13.81 16.77 15.39
CA SER A 100 -14.27 18.07 14.88
C SER A 100 -13.97 18.28 13.38
N HIS A 101 -13.38 17.29 12.72
CA HIS A 101 -13.14 17.25 11.27
C HIS A 101 -12.58 18.56 10.68
N PRO A 102 -11.52 19.15 11.27
CA PRO A 102 -11.11 20.48 10.92
C PRO A 102 -10.52 20.54 9.50
N GLY A 103 -11.01 21.48 8.70
CA GLY A 103 -10.58 21.62 7.31
C GLY A 103 -11.24 20.65 6.34
N GLU A 104 -12.23 19.87 6.77
CA GLU A 104 -13.08 19.10 5.86
C GLU A 104 -13.90 20.04 4.97
N ILE A 105 -13.84 19.82 3.66
CA ILE A 105 -14.51 20.62 2.63
C ILE A 105 -15.02 19.72 1.51
N LYS A 106 -16.03 20.19 0.77
CA LYS A 106 -16.47 19.54 -0.46
C LYS A 106 -15.47 19.77 -1.58
N ALA A 107 -15.32 18.76 -2.42
CA ALA A 107 -14.50 18.79 -3.61
C ALA A 107 -15.25 18.21 -4.81
N GLN A 108 -15.02 18.80 -5.98
CA GLN A 108 -15.55 18.36 -7.26
C GLN A 108 -14.44 17.68 -8.05
N ILE A 109 -14.64 16.44 -8.46
CA ILE A 109 -13.75 15.71 -9.36
C ILE A 109 -14.35 15.80 -10.75
N VAL A 110 -13.65 16.45 -11.67
CA VAL A 110 -14.13 16.76 -13.02
C VAL A 110 -13.05 16.48 -14.07
N GLU A 111 -13.46 16.19 -15.30
CA GLU A 111 -12.56 16.16 -16.45
C GLU A 111 -12.44 17.57 -17.06
N GLU A 112 -11.22 18.10 -17.13
CA GLU A 112 -10.91 19.38 -17.75
C GLU A 112 -9.61 19.30 -18.53
N ASN A 113 -9.61 19.83 -19.77
CA ASN A 113 -8.43 19.88 -20.63
C ASN A 113 -7.74 18.52 -20.82
N GLY A 114 -8.51 17.43 -20.86
CA GLY A 114 -7.99 16.08 -21.01
C GLY A 114 -7.30 15.52 -19.75
N GLN A 115 -7.54 16.12 -18.58
CA GLN A 115 -7.06 15.65 -17.28
C GLN A 115 -8.24 15.53 -16.32
N VAL A 116 -8.09 14.71 -15.29
CA VAL A 116 -9.04 14.65 -14.18
C VAL A 116 -8.48 15.47 -13.04
N VAL A 117 -9.22 16.49 -12.61
CA VAL A 117 -8.82 17.44 -11.56
C VAL A 117 -9.80 17.40 -10.39
N MET A 118 -9.28 17.59 -9.18
CA MET A 118 -10.05 17.82 -7.97
C MET A 118 -10.04 19.31 -7.65
N LYS A 119 -11.20 19.94 -7.66
CA LYS A 119 -11.40 21.34 -7.29
C LYS A 119 -12.03 21.41 -5.90
N LYS A 120 -11.47 22.23 -5.02
CA LYS A 120 -11.97 22.39 -3.66
C LYS A 120 -11.85 23.84 -3.22
N THR A 121 -12.84 24.34 -2.50
CA THR A 121 -12.88 25.73 -2.03
C THR A 121 -12.99 25.75 -0.53
N CYS A 122 -11.96 26.27 0.12
CA CYS A 122 -11.95 26.48 1.56
C CYS A 122 -12.48 27.88 1.88
N PRO A 123 -13.43 28.04 2.81
CA PRO A 123 -13.96 29.36 3.19
C PRO A 123 -12.89 30.35 3.67
N THR A 124 -11.77 29.86 4.20
CA THR A 124 -10.70 30.69 4.77
C THR A 124 -9.45 30.79 3.87
N HIS A 125 -9.18 29.77 3.05
CA HIS A 125 -7.94 29.67 2.28
C HIS A 125 -8.14 29.73 0.75
N GLY A 126 -9.38 29.89 0.29
CA GLY A 126 -9.70 30.05 -1.13
C GLY A 126 -9.72 28.72 -1.89
N GLU A 127 -9.50 28.83 -3.20
CA GLU A 127 -9.58 27.70 -4.14
C GLU A 127 -8.28 26.92 -4.24
N PHE A 128 -8.40 25.61 -4.40
CA PHE A 128 -7.32 24.70 -4.71
C PHE A 128 -7.74 23.78 -5.85
N VAL A 129 -6.81 23.49 -6.75
CA VAL A 129 -6.99 22.56 -7.86
C VAL A 129 -5.83 21.58 -7.88
N ASP A 130 -6.13 20.30 -7.72
CA ASP A 130 -5.15 19.20 -7.72
C ASP A 130 -5.38 18.31 -8.94
N VAL A 131 -4.33 17.98 -9.70
CA VAL A 131 -4.42 17.01 -10.79
C VAL A 131 -4.45 15.59 -10.19
N MET A 132 -5.55 14.87 -10.42
CA MET A 132 -5.69 13.47 -9.98
C MET A 132 -5.16 12.48 -11.01
N ALA A 133 -5.43 12.73 -12.30
CA ALA A 133 -4.96 11.88 -13.39
C ALA A 133 -4.71 12.70 -14.65
N THR A 134 -3.63 12.38 -15.36
CA THR A 134 -3.29 12.99 -16.65
C THR A 134 -3.90 12.25 -17.85
N ASP A 135 -4.50 11.08 -17.62
CA ASP A 135 -5.22 10.28 -18.62
C ASP A 135 -6.58 9.85 -18.03
N PRO A 136 -7.69 10.53 -18.43
CA PRO A 136 -9.04 10.21 -17.96
C PRO A 136 -9.47 8.78 -18.28
N LYS A 137 -9.11 8.25 -19.46
CA LYS A 137 -9.50 6.89 -19.88
C LYS A 137 -8.78 5.84 -19.05
N PHE A 138 -7.54 6.11 -18.66
CA PHE A 138 -6.82 5.24 -17.74
C PHE A 138 -7.46 5.24 -16.35
N LEU A 139 -7.86 6.41 -15.83
CA LEU A 139 -8.56 6.48 -14.53
C LEU A 139 -9.93 5.78 -14.59
N GLU A 140 -10.72 6.01 -15.63
CA GLU A 140 -12.00 5.31 -15.86
C GLU A 140 -11.79 3.79 -15.90
N ARG A 141 -10.72 3.33 -16.56
CA ARG A 141 -10.35 1.92 -16.57
C ARG A 141 -10.03 1.41 -15.16
N ILE A 142 -9.25 2.13 -14.36
CA ILE A 142 -8.94 1.74 -12.97
C ILE A 142 -10.22 1.65 -12.14
N GLU A 143 -11.10 2.66 -12.20
CA GLU A 143 -12.35 2.68 -11.44
C GLU A 143 -13.30 1.56 -11.88
N SER A 144 -13.34 1.22 -13.18
CA SER A 144 -14.10 0.06 -13.70
C SER A 144 -13.63 -1.30 -13.17
N LEU A 145 -12.39 -1.37 -12.66
CA LEU A 145 -11.79 -2.57 -12.07
C LEU A 145 -11.98 -2.65 -10.55
N PHE A 146 -12.67 -1.69 -9.95
CA PHE A 146 -13.00 -1.72 -8.53
C PHE A 146 -13.90 -2.92 -8.22
N TYR A 147 -13.39 -3.86 -7.44
CA TYR A 147 -14.03 -5.16 -7.19
C TYR A 147 -15.08 -5.13 -6.05
N GLY A 148 -15.45 -3.94 -5.59
CA GLY A 148 -16.35 -3.72 -4.46
C GLY A 148 -15.62 -3.68 -3.10
N ARG A 149 -16.26 -3.04 -2.11
CA ARG A 149 -15.81 -3.08 -0.71
C ARG A 149 -15.89 -4.52 -0.21
N ASP A 150 -14.75 -5.08 0.22
CA ASP A 150 -14.61 -6.51 0.54
C ASP A 150 -15.24 -6.86 1.89
N PHE A 151 -14.67 -6.33 2.97
CA PHE A 151 -15.10 -6.55 4.35
C PHE A 151 -15.13 -5.26 5.11
N LYS A 152 -16.11 -5.12 5.99
CA LYS A 152 -16.10 -4.07 7.01
C LYS A 152 -15.12 -4.48 8.12
N ALA A 153 -14.30 -3.53 8.58
CA ALA A 153 -13.48 -3.73 9.76
C ALA A 153 -14.40 -3.97 10.98
N ALA A 154 -14.09 -5.02 11.75
CA ALA A 154 -14.85 -5.44 12.91
C ALA A 154 -13.90 -5.62 14.10
N GLU A 155 -14.43 -5.48 15.31
CA GLU A 155 -13.63 -5.55 16.56
C GLU A 155 -12.53 -4.46 16.62
N ASP A 156 -12.61 -3.44 15.76
CA ASP A 156 -11.68 -2.32 15.72
C ASP A 156 -12.21 -1.17 16.57
N LYS A 157 -11.66 -1.02 17.77
CA LYS A 157 -12.06 0.05 18.70
C LYS A 157 -11.19 1.30 18.61
N HIS A 158 -9.93 1.16 18.15
CA HIS A 158 -8.92 2.22 18.33
C HIS A 158 -7.92 2.33 17.19
N VAL A 159 -7.85 1.38 16.24
CA VAL A 159 -6.77 1.34 15.25
C VAL A 159 -7.11 2.20 14.05
N HIS A 160 -8.30 2.02 13.45
CA HIS A 160 -8.71 2.77 12.26
C HIS A 160 -9.65 3.96 12.54
N HIS A 161 -9.59 4.52 13.75
CA HIS A 161 -10.39 5.67 14.17
C HIS A 161 -9.58 6.95 13.94
N HIS A 162 -9.65 7.48 12.72
CA HIS A 162 -8.89 8.63 12.22
C HIS A 162 -9.81 9.79 11.78
N GLY A 163 -11.04 9.86 12.30
CA GLY A 163 -12.00 10.91 11.99
C GLY A 163 -12.46 10.84 10.53
N THR A 164 -12.24 11.91 9.76
CA THR A 164 -12.61 11.95 8.32
C THR A 164 -11.91 10.85 7.51
N SER A 165 -10.77 10.34 8.00
CA SER A 165 -9.96 9.31 7.33
C SER A 165 -10.17 7.89 7.90
N ASP A 166 -11.29 7.64 8.60
CA ASP A 166 -11.61 6.32 9.15
C ASP A 166 -11.55 5.21 8.09
N ILE A 167 -10.77 4.17 8.35
CA ILE A 167 -10.64 3.02 7.45
C ILE A 167 -11.72 1.99 7.82
N LYS A 168 -12.83 2.03 7.08
CA LYS A 168 -14.02 1.20 7.36
C LYS A 168 -14.01 -0.15 6.67
N PHE A 169 -13.30 -0.26 5.54
CA PHE A 169 -13.34 -1.44 4.68
C PHE A 169 -11.94 -1.90 4.28
N GLY A 170 -11.77 -3.21 4.15
CA GLY A 170 -10.52 -3.82 3.72
C GLY A 170 -10.11 -4.97 4.63
N ARG A 171 -9.08 -5.71 4.21
CA ARG A 171 -8.56 -6.86 4.96
C ARG A 171 -7.08 -6.81 5.31
N GLY A 172 -6.49 -5.63 5.11
CA GLY A 172 -5.04 -5.45 5.09
C GLY A 172 -4.39 -6.20 3.93
N ALA A 173 -3.31 -5.66 3.38
CA ALA A 173 -2.49 -6.38 2.41
C ALA A 173 -1.06 -6.45 2.94
N VAL A 174 -0.47 -5.28 3.18
CA VAL A 174 0.88 -5.12 3.73
C VAL A 174 0.84 -4.04 4.79
N LEU A 175 1.37 -4.35 5.98
CA LEU A 175 1.71 -3.37 7.01
C LEU A 175 3.15 -2.93 6.77
N THR A 176 3.38 -1.63 6.53
CA THR A 176 4.74 -1.08 6.48
C THR A 176 5.05 -0.43 7.81
N VAL A 177 6.17 -0.80 8.43
CA VAL A 177 6.64 -0.20 9.69
C VAL A 177 8.04 0.35 9.47
N ASP A 178 8.18 1.67 9.57
CA ASP A 178 9.47 2.35 9.51
C ASP A 178 10.14 2.26 10.89
N LEU A 179 11.25 1.51 10.98
CA LEU A 179 11.96 1.29 12.25
C LEU A 179 12.95 2.39 12.60
N THR A 180 13.32 3.19 11.62
CA THR A 180 14.24 4.32 11.76
C THR A 180 14.13 5.20 10.52
N ASN A 181 14.30 6.52 10.64
CA ASN A 181 14.50 7.36 9.47
C ASN A 181 15.97 7.46 9.05
N ARG A 182 16.93 6.85 9.78
CA ARG A 182 18.35 6.85 9.40
C ARG A 182 18.61 5.93 8.20
N CYS A 183 19.52 6.32 7.32
CA CYS A 183 19.99 5.46 6.23
C CYS A 183 21.51 5.56 6.07
N ASN A 184 22.16 4.45 5.72
CA ASN A 184 23.57 4.42 5.31
C ASN A 184 23.76 4.73 3.81
N MET A 185 22.73 5.30 3.14
CA MET A 185 22.78 5.81 1.77
C MET A 185 22.14 7.20 1.65
N MET A 186 22.52 7.98 0.64
CA MET A 186 21.96 9.32 0.37
C MET A 186 21.46 9.40 -1.07
N CYS A 187 20.28 8.84 -1.32
CA CYS A 187 19.71 8.79 -2.66
C CYS A 187 19.08 10.13 -3.05
N ASN A 188 19.35 10.63 -4.25
CA ASN A 188 18.66 11.81 -4.81
C ASN A 188 17.13 11.64 -4.87
N PRO A 189 16.56 10.49 -5.29
CA PRO A 189 15.11 10.30 -5.33
C PRO A 189 14.54 9.72 -4.01
N CYS A 190 15.16 9.98 -2.85
CA CYS A 190 14.65 9.45 -1.58
C CYS A 190 13.36 10.15 -1.17
N PHE A 191 12.22 9.43 -1.22
CA PHE A 191 10.93 10.01 -0.84
C PHE A 191 10.82 10.32 0.66
N MET A 192 11.55 9.59 1.51
CA MET A 192 11.55 9.78 2.97
C MET A 192 12.47 10.90 3.43
N ASP A 193 13.37 11.35 2.54
CA ASP A 193 14.41 12.32 2.83
C ASP A 193 15.25 11.97 4.09
N ALA A 194 15.49 10.66 4.27
CA ALA A 194 16.00 9.99 5.47
C ALA A 194 17.20 10.68 6.17
N ASN A 195 18.09 11.29 5.40
CA ASN A 195 19.31 11.92 5.91
C ASN A 195 19.32 13.45 5.84
N GLN A 196 18.25 14.11 5.36
CA GLN A 196 18.16 15.58 5.33
C GLN A 196 17.39 16.16 6.52
N VAL A 197 16.51 15.37 7.14
CA VAL A 197 15.82 15.75 8.37
C VAL A 197 16.74 15.50 9.56
N GLY A 198 17.37 16.54 10.11
CA GLY A 198 18.24 16.46 11.30
C GLY A 198 17.57 15.95 12.60
N TYR A 199 16.32 15.49 12.53
CA TYR A 199 15.60 14.80 13.58
C TYR A 199 15.65 13.29 13.35
N VAL A 200 16.05 12.51 14.36
CA VAL A 200 16.03 11.05 14.30
C VAL A 200 14.70 10.53 14.84
N HIS A 201 13.92 9.90 13.97
CA HIS A 201 12.73 9.15 14.34
C HIS A 201 13.08 7.66 14.38
N GLU A 202 13.13 7.09 15.59
CA GLU A 202 13.43 5.68 15.82
C GLU A 202 12.53 5.15 16.95
N PRO A 203 11.43 4.44 16.62
CA PRO A 203 10.56 3.85 17.63
C PRO A 203 11.33 2.88 18.53
N THR A 204 10.93 2.84 19.80
CA THR A 204 11.42 1.81 20.73
C THR A 204 10.93 0.43 20.31
N PHE A 205 11.52 -0.63 20.88
CA PHE A 205 10.98 -1.97 20.69
C PHE A 205 9.54 -2.08 21.20
N GLU A 206 9.23 -1.44 22.34
CA GLU A 206 7.89 -1.39 22.91
C GLU A 206 6.87 -0.71 21.97
N ASP A 207 7.26 0.40 21.32
CA ASP A 207 6.42 1.07 20.32
C ASP A 207 6.16 0.15 19.13
N THR A 208 7.22 -0.49 18.64
CA THR A 208 7.13 -1.44 17.51
C THR A 208 6.22 -2.61 17.88
N ARG A 209 6.39 -3.18 19.09
CA ARG A 209 5.52 -4.23 19.64
C ARG A 209 4.06 -3.80 19.66
N ALA A 210 3.79 -2.59 20.16
CA ALA A 210 2.43 -2.05 20.22
C ALA A 210 1.81 -1.86 18.82
N ILE A 211 2.60 -1.44 17.82
CA ILE A 211 2.15 -1.36 16.42
C ILE A 211 1.76 -2.75 15.90
N LEU A 212 2.63 -3.75 16.12
CA LEU A 212 2.42 -5.12 15.66
C LEU A 212 1.21 -5.78 16.32
N ASP A 213 1.01 -5.57 17.62
CA ASP A 213 -0.15 -6.07 18.37
C ASP A 213 -1.45 -5.43 17.86
N ARG A 214 -1.47 -4.10 17.66
CA ARG A 214 -2.64 -3.38 17.16
C ARG A 214 -3.02 -3.76 15.73
N ALA A 215 -2.05 -3.96 14.85
CA ALA A 215 -2.29 -4.43 13.48
C ALA A 215 -3.02 -5.79 13.42
N ILE A 216 -3.00 -6.50 14.55
CA ILE A 216 -3.49 -7.84 14.75
C ILE A 216 -4.69 -7.84 15.71
N SER A 217 -5.13 -6.70 16.26
CA SER A 217 -6.18 -6.69 17.29
C SER A 217 -7.62 -6.71 16.76
N PHE A 218 -7.83 -6.56 15.45
CA PHE A 218 -9.15 -6.44 14.82
C PHE A 218 -9.28 -7.38 13.61
N LYS A 219 -10.50 -7.61 13.13
CA LYS A 219 -10.78 -8.45 11.95
C LYS A 219 -11.24 -7.60 10.75
N PRO A 220 -11.04 -8.07 9.51
CA PRO A 220 -10.45 -9.35 9.12
C PRO A 220 -8.91 -9.35 9.07
N ARG A 221 -8.30 -10.52 9.34
CA ARG A 221 -6.84 -10.73 9.46
C ARG A 221 -6.33 -11.79 8.48
N ARG A 222 -6.48 -11.53 7.18
CA ARG A 222 -6.09 -12.51 6.16
C ARG A 222 -4.60 -12.40 5.86
N GLN A 223 -3.79 -13.32 6.39
CA GLN A 223 -2.39 -13.51 5.98
C GLN A 223 -1.60 -12.20 5.90
N ILE A 224 -1.59 -11.43 6.99
CA ILE A 224 -0.98 -10.10 7.03
C ILE A 224 0.52 -10.23 6.70
N ILE A 225 0.95 -9.47 5.71
CA ILE A 225 2.35 -9.30 5.33
C ILE A 225 2.85 -8.07 6.07
N ILE A 226 4.05 -8.13 6.63
CA ILE A 226 4.76 -6.95 7.13
C ILE A 226 5.99 -6.67 6.27
N LEU A 227 6.21 -5.38 6.01
CA LEU A 227 7.41 -4.85 5.40
C LEU A 227 8.06 -3.89 6.40
N PHE A 228 9.14 -4.33 7.04
CA PHE A 228 10.00 -3.43 7.80
C PHE A 228 10.75 -2.52 6.82
N SER A 229 10.68 -1.23 7.08
CA SER A 229 11.15 -0.15 6.21
C SER A 229 11.83 0.91 7.08
N GLY A 230 12.12 2.07 6.50
CA GLY A 230 12.72 3.21 7.15
C GLY A 230 13.57 4.00 6.16
N GLY A 231 14.58 4.70 6.67
CA GLY A 231 15.75 5.01 5.85
C GLY A 231 16.44 3.70 5.43
N GLU A 232 16.95 2.93 6.39
CA GLU A 232 17.39 1.54 6.22
C GLU A 232 17.00 0.72 7.45
N PRO A 233 16.05 -0.24 7.34
CA PRO A 233 15.55 -0.99 8.51
C PRO A 233 16.64 -1.83 9.16
N THR A 234 17.59 -2.35 8.38
CA THR A 234 18.58 -3.29 8.91
C THR A 234 19.60 -2.61 9.83
N ILE A 235 19.69 -1.28 9.89
CA ILE A 235 20.55 -0.57 10.85
C ILE A 235 19.81 -0.16 12.14
N ALA A 236 18.50 -0.41 12.23
CA ALA A 236 17.74 -0.12 13.44
C ALA A 236 18.14 -1.07 14.58
N PRO A 237 18.25 -0.60 15.85
CA PRO A 237 18.72 -1.41 16.98
C PRO A 237 17.92 -2.69 17.23
N HIS A 238 16.61 -2.67 16.97
CA HIS A 238 15.70 -3.77 17.29
C HIS A 238 15.17 -4.51 16.05
N PHE A 239 15.87 -4.46 14.91
CA PHE A 239 15.39 -5.08 13.67
C PHE A 239 15.10 -6.58 13.83
N LEU A 240 16.09 -7.38 14.27
CA LEU A 240 15.93 -8.83 14.42
C LEU A 240 14.90 -9.20 15.50
N GLU A 241 14.85 -8.43 16.58
CA GLU A 241 13.86 -8.60 17.66
C GLU A 241 12.44 -8.34 17.15
N SER A 242 12.26 -7.31 16.32
CA SER A 242 10.97 -6.98 15.70
C SER A 242 10.53 -8.06 14.70
N VAL A 243 11.47 -8.61 13.92
CA VAL A 243 11.23 -9.76 13.04
C VAL A 243 10.76 -10.98 13.84
N ALA A 244 11.50 -11.35 14.89
CA ALA A 244 11.16 -12.47 15.75
C ALA A 244 9.79 -12.31 16.41
N TYR A 245 9.48 -11.09 16.87
CA TYR A 245 8.20 -10.80 17.47
C TYR A 245 7.04 -10.86 16.47
N ALA A 246 7.19 -10.26 15.29
CA ALA A 246 6.18 -10.35 14.22
C ALA A 246 5.91 -11.81 13.85
N LYS A 247 6.96 -12.65 13.78
CA LYS A 247 6.84 -14.09 13.53
C LYS A 247 6.05 -14.79 14.63
N LYS A 248 6.41 -14.51 15.89
CA LYS A 248 5.78 -15.09 17.09
C LYS A 248 4.27 -14.82 17.15
N ILE A 249 3.83 -13.61 16.80
CA ILE A 249 2.41 -13.24 16.89
C ILE A 249 1.59 -13.54 15.62
N GLY A 250 2.22 -14.18 14.62
CA GLY A 250 1.50 -14.82 13.51
C GLY A 250 1.45 -14.01 12.21
N PHE A 251 2.36 -13.06 11.98
CA PHE A 251 2.50 -12.46 10.65
C PHE A 251 2.90 -13.53 9.62
N TYR A 252 2.22 -13.52 8.47
CA TYR A 252 2.34 -14.60 7.48
C TYR A 252 3.64 -14.49 6.68
N ARG A 253 4.00 -13.27 6.26
CA ARG A 253 5.28 -12.97 5.59
C ARG A 253 5.89 -11.71 6.19
N ILE A 254 7.18 -11.78 6.49
CA ILE A 254 7.98 -10.74 7.11
C ILE A 254 9.09 -10.37 6.13
N LEU A 255 9.04 -9.15 5.63
CA LEU A 255 9.94 -8.64 4.61
C LEU A 255 10.72 -7.44 5.15
N ALA A 256 11.90 -7.19 4.58
CA ALA A 256 12.65 -5.96 4.79
C ALA A 256 12.82 -5.22 3.45
N ALA A 257 12.42 -3.96 3.38
CA ALA A 257 12.76 -3.04 2.29
C ALA A 257 14.13 -2.44 2.57
N THR A 258 15.17 -2.91 1.89
CA THR A 258 16.56 -2.64 2.24
C THR A 258 17.37 -2.27 1.00
N ASN A 259 18.43 -1.50 1.21
CA ASN A 259 19.46 -1.30 0.20
C ASN A 259 20.35 -2.53 -0.02
N GLY A 260 20.32 -3.51 0.89
CA GLY A 260 21.02 -4.78 0.76
C GLY A 260 22.47 -4.79 1.27
N ILE A 261 23.03 -3.65 1.70
CA ILE A 261 24.43 -3.55 2.13
C ILE A 261 24.70 -4.50 3.31
N ARG A 262 23.88 -4.46 4.36
CA ARG A 262 24.06 -5.32 5.54
C ARG A 262 23.98 -6.81 5.20
N TYR A 263 23.12 -7.19 4.25
CA TYR A 263 23.02 -8.58 3.78
C TYR A 263 24.21 -9.00 2.90
N ALA A 264 24.84 -8.07 2.18
CA ALA A 264 26.04 -8.35 1.39
C ALA A 264 27.29 -8.54 2.25
N GLU A 265 27.41 -7.73 3.32
CA GLU A 265 28.62 -7.66 4.16
C GLU A 265 28.64 -8.70 5.28
N ASP A 266 27.48 -9.10 5.81
CA ASP A 266 27.39 -9.93 7.02
C ASP A 266 26.50 -11.17 6.79
N ILE A 267 27.15 -12.32 6.56
CA ILE A 267 26.47 -13.61 6.38
C ILE A 267 25.85 -14.13 7.69
N GLU A 268 26.41 -13.79 8.85
CA GLU A 268 25.84 -14.19 10.15
C GLU A 268 24.56 -13.42 10.42
N PHE A 269 24.49 -12.14 10.03
CA PHE A 269 23.24 -11.39 10.04
C PHE A 269 22.17 -12.03 9.14
N CYS A 270 22.53 -12.54 7.95
CA CYS A 270 21.61 -13.26 7.08
C CYS A 270 21.02 -14.49 7.77
N LYS A 271 21.86 -15.28 8.46
CA LYS A 271 21.44 -16.45 9.24
C LYS A 271 20.54 -16.05 10.41
N ALA A 272 20.92 -15.02 11.16
CA ALA A 272 20.14 -14.51 12.29
C ALA A 272 18.77 -13.97 11.85
N ALA A 273 18.71 -13.28 10.71
CA ALA A 273 17.45 -12.82 10.11
C ALA A 273 16.53 -13.98 9.72
N LYS A 274 17.08 -15.04 9.10
CA LYS A 274 16.35 -16.26 8.77
C LYS A 274 15.85 -16.99 10.02
N GLU A 275 16.69 -17.10 11.06
CA GLU A 275 16.35 -17.71 12.34
C GLU A 275 15.25 -16.94 13.07
N ALA A 276 15.31 -15.61 13.08
CA ALA A 276 14.26 -14.74 13.59
C ALA A 276 12.93 -14.91 12.83
N GLY A 277 12.96 -15.50 11.64
CA GLY A 277 11.78 -15.83 10.85
C GLY A 277 11.47 -14.83 9.75
N GLN A 278 12.45 -14.04 9.31
CA GLN A 278 12.32 -13.23 8.10
C GLN A 278 12.07 -14.12 6.88
N HIS A 279 11.06 -13.77 6.08
CA HIS A 279 10.63 -14.56 4.92
C HIS A 279 11.21 -14.07 3.60
N GLY A 280 11.64 -12.81 3.52
CA GLY A 280 12.17 -12.27 2.28
C GLY A 280 12.75 -10.88 2.41
N VAL A 281 13.36 -10.44 1.33
CA VAL A 281 14.01 -9.14 1.20
C VAL A 281 13.47 -8.45 -0.06
N TYR A 282 13.08 -7.18 0.07
CA TYR A 282 12.72 -6.32 -1.04
C TYR A 282 13.92 -5.44 -1.38
N LEU A 283 14.68 -5.87 -2.40
CA LEU A 283 15.86 -5.15 -2.90
C LEU A 283 15.44 -4.16 -3.99
N GLN A 284 15.89 -2.91 -3.84
CA GLN A 284 15.74 -1.88 -4.85
C GLN A 284 16.66 -2.16 -6.04
N PHE A 285 16.23 -2.00 -7.30
CA PHE A 285 17.09 -2.03 -8.49
C PHE A 285 16.62 -0.96 -9.50
N ASP A 286 17.51 -0.06 -9.92
CA ASP A 286 17.20 0.94 -10.97
C ASP A 286 17.90 0.64 -12.30
N GLY A 287 18.79 -0.34 -12.29
CA GLY A 287 19.53 -0.79 -13.45
C GLY A 287 20.72 -1.66 -13.04
N VAL A 288 21.38 -2.24 -14.05
CA VAL A 288 22.49 -3.18 -13.89
C VAL A 288 23.88 -2.53 -14.04
N SER A 289 23.92 -1.20 -14.19
CA SER A 289 25.15 -0.45 -14.47
C SER A 289 25.32 0.68 -13.46
N GLU A 290 26.56 1.06 -13.17
CA GLU A 290 26.90 2.18 -12.30
C GLU A 290 26.21 3.49 -12.71
N GLN A 291 26.19 3.82 -14.00
CA GLN A 291 25.53 5.03 -14.49
C GLN A 291 24.05 5.10 -14.11
N LYS A 292 23.35 3.97 -14.19
CA LYS A 292 21.92 3.85 -13.83
C LYS A 292 21.68 3.84 -12.32
N ASN A 293 22.71 3.60 -11.51
CA ASN A 293 22.62 3.62 -10.05
C ASN A 293 23.24 4.88 -9.44
N LYS A 294 23.91 5.74 -10.22
CA LYS A 294 24.66 6.92 -9.75
C LYS A 294 23.85 7.84 -8.84
N HIS A 295 22.56 8.02 -9.09
CA HIS A 295 21.66 8.85 -8.27
C HIS A 295 21.39 8.29 -6.87
N ARG A 296 21.88 7.09 -6.55
CA ARG A 296 21.81 6.48 -5.21
C ARG A 296 22.92 6.94 -4.27
N GLY A 297 23.94 7.64 -4.80
CA GLY A 297 25.02 8.22 -3.99
C GLY A 297 26.08 7.22 -3.52
N VAL A 298 26.06 5.99 -4.05
CA VAL A 298 27.02 4.91 -3.78
C VAL A 298 27.43 4.26 -5.09
N GLY A 299 28.71 3.87 -5.19
CA GLY A 299 29.21 3.04 -6.27
C GLY A 299 28.84 1.57 -6.10
N ASN A 300 29.23 0.74 -7.05
CA ASN A 300 29.17 -0.74 -7.09
C ASN A 300 27.85 -1.38 -6.62
N LEU A 301 26.75 -0.65 -6.67
CA LEU A 301 25.51 -1.03 -5.99
C LEU A 301 24.87 -2.29 -6.60
N PHE A 302 25.08 -2.54 -7.89
CA PHE A 302 24.61 -3.77 -8.52
C PHE A 302 25.35 -5.01 -7.97
N ASP A 303 26.67 -4.93 -7.82
CA ASP A 303 27.50 -6.02 -7.30
C ASP A 303 27.19 -6.29 -5.83
N VAL A 304 26.98 -5.25 -5.03
CA VAL A 304 26.51 -5.37 -3.64
C VAL A 304 25.20 -6.15 -3.57
N LYS A 305 24.24 -5.86 -4.45
CA LYS A 305 22.95 -6.56 -4.48
C LYS A 305 23.08 -8.02 -4.93
N LEU A 306 23.96 -8.30 -5.90
CA LEU A 306 24.27 -9.67 -6.27
C LEU A 306 24.85 -10.43 -5.07
N LYS A 307 25.79 -9.82 -4.35
CA LYS A 307 26.38 -10.44 -3.16
C LYS A 307 25.36 -10.68 -2.05
N ALA A 308 24.44 -9.73 -1.82
CA ALA A 308 23.33 -9.91 -0.90
C ALA A 308 22.44 -11.10 -1.32
N ILE A 309 22.11 -11.23 -2.61
CA ILE A 309 21.33 -12.36 -3.12
C ILE A 309 22.05 -13.69 -2.87
N GLU A 310 23.36 -13.75 -3.13
CA GLU A 310 24.17 -14.95 -2.87
C GLU A 310 24.17 -15.36 -1.40
N ASN A 311 24.34 -14.39 -0.49
CA ASN A 311 24.35 -14.68 0.95
C ASN A 311 22.96 -15.07 1.50
N LEU A 312 21.89 -14.60 0.86
CA LEU A 312 20.50 -14.88 1.24
C LEU A 312 19.95 -16.22 0.70
N ALA A 313 20.63 -16.83 -0.28
CA ALA A 313 20.24 -18.10 -0.89
C ALA A 313 20.45 -19.29 0.07
#